data_AF-A0A8J9U7V8-F1
#
_entry.id   AF-A0A8J9U7V8-F1
#
_cell.length_a   1.000
_cell.length_b   1.000
_cell.length_c   1.000
_cell.angle_alpha   90.00
_cell.angle_beta   90.00
_cell.angle_gamma   90.00
#
_symmetry.space_group_name_H-M   'P 1'
#
loop_
_entity.id
_entity.type
_entity.pdbx_description
1 polymer ?
#
loop_
_entity_poly.entity_id
_entity_poly.type
_entity_poly.pdbx_seq_one_letter_code
_entity_poly.pdbx_strand_id
1 'polypeptide(L)'
;MSTAMTFGQKQFVPTPPDKGSFPLDHDGICKKSMVKYMNCLFSNNSNNSMCRDEAKDYLACRMEHNLMAKEDWNKLGFKEANVQLKGDNN
;
A
#
# COMPACT_ATOMS: atom_id res chain seq x y z
N MET A 1 2.01 12.23 44.79
CA MET A 1 3.22 11.56 44.25
C MET A 1 2.91 10.09 44.17
N SER A 2 2.58 9.58 42.98
CA SER A 2 2.27 8.17 42.77
C SER A 2 3.21 7.66 41.68
N THR A 3 4.37 7.16 42.10
CA THR A 3 5.40 6.62 41.21
C THR A 3 5.03 5.16 40.91
N ALA A 4 4.49 4.91 39.72
CA ALA A 4 4.20 3.55 39.27
C ALA A 4 5.52 2.83 38.94
N MET A 5 5.74 1.69 39.59
CA MET A 5 6.92 0.85 39.42
C MET A 5 6.74 -0.06 38.20
N THR A 6 7.31 0.29 37.04
CA THR A 6 7.37 -0.59 35.86
C THR A 6 8.70 -1.35 35.83
N PHE A 7 8.83 -2.36 36.68
CA PHE A 7 9.97 -3.29 36.65
C PHE A 7 9.89 -4.20 35.41
N GLY A 8 10.88 -4.09 34.52
CA GLY A 8 11.28 -5.20 33.65
C GLY A 8 10.67 -5.27 32.24
N GLN A 9 10.09 -4.19 31.70
CA GLN A 9 9.78 -4.18 30.27
C GLN A 9 11.07 -3.99 29.46
N LYS A 10 11.57 -5.11 28.92
CA LYS A 10 12.68 -5.13 27.94
C LYS A 10 12.35 -4.09 26.87
N GLN A 11 13.19 -3.06 26.75
CA GLN A 11 13.02 -2.05 25.71
C GLN A 11 12.95 -2.78 24.37
N PHE A 12 11.80 -2.70 23.71
CA PHE A 12 11.68 -3.13 22.33
C PHE A 12 12.49 -2.14 21.51
N VAL A 13 13.75 -2.49 21.25
CA VAL A 13 14.58 -1.80 20.28
C VAL A 13 14.28 -2.47 18.95
N PRO A 14 13.35 -1.95 18.14
CA PRO A 14 13.13 -2.49 16.81
C PRO A 14 14.44 -2.44 16.05
N THR A 15 14.89 -3.57 15.53
CA THR A 15 16.01 -3.63 14.59
C THR A 15 15.60 -2.89 13.31
N PRO A 16 16.21 -1.74 12.99
CA PRO A 16 16.07 -1.17 11.67
C PRO A 16 16.72 -2.14 10.67
N PRO A 17 16.14 -2.40 9.48
CA PRO A 17 15.06 -1.71 8.82
C PRO A 17 13.90 -2.67 8.46
N ASP A 18 13.32 -3.39 9.41
CA ASP A 18 12.26 -4.35 9.05
C ASP A 18 11.07 -3.71 8.32
N LYS A 19 10.87 -2.38 8.47
CA LYS A 19 9.96 -1.54 7.67
C LYS A 19 10.57 -0.15 7.48
N GLY A 20 11.82 -0.09 7.02
CA GLY A 20 12.57 1.16 6.83
C GLY A 20 11.83 2.18 5.95
N SER A 21 12.24 3.46 6.05
CA SER A 21 11.76 4.58 5.25
C SER A 21 11.49 4.15 3.81
N PHE A 22 10.22 4.18 3.38
CA PHE A 22 9.86 3.82 2.01
C PHE A 22 10.70 4.66 1.05
N PRO A 23 11.46 4.05 0.13
CA PRO A 23 12.20 4.80 -0.87
C PRO A 23 11.23 5.74 -1.61
N LEU A 24 11.56 7.02 -1.61
CA LEU A 24 10.83 8.00 -2.42
C LEU A 24 11.17 7.76 -3.89
N ASP A 25 10.16 7.82 -4.74
CA ASP A 25 10.33 7.75 -6.20
C ASP A 25 10.89 9.08 -6.72
N HIS A 26 12.20 9.29 -6.50
CA HIS A 26 12.88 10.53 -6.86
C HIS A 26 12.91 10.76 -8.38
N ASP A 27 13.13 9.69 -9.14
CA ASP A 27 13.22 9.74 -10.60
C ASP A 27 11.84 9.70 -11.27
N GLY A 28 10.76 9.54 -10.48
CA GLY A 28 9.39 9.52 -10.99
C GLY A 28 9.09 8.33 -11.91
N ILE A 29 9.76 7.20 -11.71
CA ILE A 29 9.66 6.02 -12.57
C ILE A 29 8.22 5.49 -12.59
N CYS A 30 7.55 5.52 -11.43
CA CYS A 30 6.18 5.07 -11.27
C CYS A 30 5.16 6.21 -11.31
N LYS A 31 5.56 7.40 -11.77
CA LYS A 31 4.68 8.57 -11.85
C LYS A 31 3.48 8.34 -12.78
N LYS A 32 3.66 7.60 -13.88
CA LYS A 32 2.58 7.33 -14.84
C LYS A 32 1.45 6.51 -14.22
N SER A 33 1.78 5.41 -13.54
CA SER A 33 0.80 4.57 -12.84
C SER A 33 0.21 5.28 -11.62
N MET A 34 1.01 6.08 -10.91
CA MET A 34 0.52 6.97 -9.84
C MET A 34 -0.56 7.93 -10.35
N VAL A 35 -0.31 8.65 -11.45
CA VAL A 35 -1.28 9.59 -12.03
C VAL A 35 -2.56 8.87 -12.45
N LYS A 36 -2.45 7.69 -13.06
CA LYS A 36 -3.61 6.87 -13.45
C LYS A 36 -4.48 6.54 -12.22
N TYR A 37 -3.86 6.10 -11.13
CA TYR A 37 -4.54 5.81 -9.87
C TYR A 37 -5.19 7.06 -9.25
N MET A 38 -4.47 8.18 -9.20
CA MET A 38 -5.00 9.44 -8.66
C MET A 38 -6.18 9.97 -9.48
N ASN A 39 -6.12 9.86 -10.81
CA ASN A 39 -7.24 10.22 -11.69
C ASN A 39 -8.46 9.34 -11.42
N CYS A 40 -8.27 8.03 -11.23
CA CYS A 40 -9.37 7.14 -10.86
C CYS A 40 -10.00 7.55 -9.53
N LEU A 41 -9.19 7.83 -8.50
CA LEU A 41 -9.71 8.28 -7.21
C LEU A 41 -10.49 9.58 -7.35
N PHE A 42 -9.97 10.54 -8.11
CA PHE A 42 -10.63 11.81 -8.34
C PHE A 42 -11.99 11.64 -9.03
N SER A 43 -12.05 10.81 -10.08
CA SER A 43 -13.30 10.52 -10.79
C SER A 43 -14.32 9.73 -9.95
N ASN A 44 -13.86 8.92 -9.00
CA ASN A 44 -14.71 8.05 -8.17
C ASN A 44 -14.91 8.57 -6.74
N ASN A 45 -14.75 9.88 -6.52
CA ASN A 45 -14.95 10.52 -5.21
C ASN A 45 -14.12 9.86 -4.08
N SER A 46 -12.85 9.60 -4.35
CA SER A 46 -11.88 8.91 -3.47
C SER A 46 -12.26 7.47 -3.10
N ASN A 47 -13.13 6.82 -3.87
CA ASN A 47 -13.47 5.42 -3.64
C ASN A 47 -12.37 4.48 -4.13
N ASN A 48 -11.56 4.00 -3.19
CA ASN A 48 -10.45 3.09 -3.48
C ASN A 48 -10.89 1.72 -4.02
N SER A 49 -12.11 1.24 -3.72
CA SER A 49 -12.56 -0.08 -4.17
C SER A 49 -12.73 -0.14 -5.69
N MET A 50 -13.12 0.97 -6.31
CA MET A 50 -13.29 1.12 -7.76
C MET A 50 -11.96 1.25 -8.50
N CYS A 51 -10.89 1.65 -7.79
CA CYS A 51 -9.57 1.94 -8.35
C CYS A 51 -8.53 0.87 -7.99
N ARG A 52 -8.98 -0.35 -7.68
CA ARG A 52 -8.11 -1.44 -7.25
C ARG A 52 -7.13 -1.86 -8.34
N ASP A 53 -7.55 -1.85 -9.60
CA ASP A 53 -6.69 -2.25 -10.70
C ASP A 53 -5.55 -1.24 -10.91
N GLU A 54 -5.86 0.06 -10.86
CA GLU A 54 -4.86 1.13 -10.92
C GLU A 54 -3.93 1.13 -9.71
N ALA A 55 -4.46 0.86 -8.51
CA ALA A 55 -3.65 0.72 -7.32
C ALA A 55 -2.69 -0.47 -7.43
N LYS A 56 -3.14 -1.59 -8.00
CA LYS A 56 -2.31 -2.78 -8.25
C LYS A 56 -1.19 -2.47 -9.23
N ASP A 57 -1.49 -1.80 -10.35
CA ASP A 57 -0.50 -1.34 -11.34
C ASP A 57 0.57 -0.44 -10.69
N TYR A 58 0.15 0.50 -9.84
CA TYR A 58 1.06 1.41 -9.16
C TYR A 58 1.99 0.69 -8.18
N LEU A 59 1.46 -0.22 -7.36
CA LEU A 59 2.25 -1.00 -6.41
C LEU A 59 3.18 -1.99 -7.12
N ALA A 60 2.74 -2.58 -8.23
CA ALA A 60 3.56 -3.47 -9.05
C ALA A 60 4.82 -2.75 -9.54
N CYS A 61 4.66 -1.56 -10.11
CA CYS A 61 5.78 -0.73 -10.56
C CYS A 61 6.77 -0.47 -9.40
N ARG A 62 6.28 -0.13 -8.21
CA ARG A 62 7.17 0.14 -7.07
C ARG A 62 7.94 -1.12 -6.63
N MET A 63 7.32 -2.29 -6.67
CA MET A 63 7.97 -3.56 -6.35
C MET A 63 9.00 -3.98 -7.40
N GLU A 64 8.76 -3.71 -8.68
CA GLU A 64 9.69 -3.99 -9.78
C GLU A 64 10.94 -3.11 -9.72
N HIS A 65 10.77 -1.84 -9.37
CA HIS A 65 11.85 -0.85 -9.29
C HIS A 65 12.53 -0.78 -7.91
N ASN A 66 12.27 -1.73 -7.02
CA ASN A 66 12.82 -1.76 -5.65
C ASN A 66 12.50 -0.50 -4.82
N LEU A 67 11.42 0.21 -5.18
CA LEU A 67 10.86 1.34 -4.42
C LEU A 67 9.89 0.88 -3.32
N MET A 68 9.68 -0.43 -3.22
CA MET A 68 8.87 -1.15 -2.25
C MET A 68 9.39 -2.58 -2.11
N ALA A 69 9.33 -3.15 -0.91
CA ALA A 69 9.60 -4.58 -0.72
C ALA A 69 8.60 -5.41 -1.51
N LYS A 70 9.08 -6.47 -2.16
CA LYS A 70 8.20 -7.42 -2.87
C LYS A 70 7.38 -8.19 -1.84
N GLU A 71 6.06 -8.02 -1.92
CA GLU A 71 5.10 -8.65 -1.01
C GLU A 71 3.99 -9.33 -1.81
N ASP A 72 3.39 -10.35 -1.22
CA ASP A 72 2.26 -11.04 -1.83
C ASP A 72 1.04 -10.12 -1.91
N TRP A 73 0.33 -10.16 -3.04
CA TRP A 73 -0.91 -9.40 -3.27
C TRP A 73 -1.94 -9.62 -2.16
N ASN A 74 -2.04 -10.85 -1.64
CA ASN A 74 -2.92 -11.18 -0.52
C ASN A 74 -2.59 -10.40 0.76
N LYS A 75 -1.30 -10.17 1.07
CA LYS A 75 -0.86 -9.39 2.23
C LYS A 75 -1.11 -7.89 2.03
N LEU A 76 -1.06 -7.43 0.79
CA LEU A 76 -1.39 -6.06 0.39
C LEU A 76 -2.89 -5.80 0.29
N GLY A 77 -3.74 -6.79 0.61
CA GLY A 77 -5.20 -6.65 0.60
C GLY A 77 -5.84 -6.82 -0.79
N PHE A 78 -5.06 -7.24 -1.79
CA PHE A 78 -5.54 -7.66 -3.10
C PHE A 78 -5.80 -9.16 -3.05
N LYS A 79 -6.94 -9.53 -2.49
CA LYS A 79 -7.43 -10.90 -2.58
C LYS A 79 -7.80 -11.19 -4.04
N GLU A 80 -7.36 -12.31 -4.57
CA GLU A 80 -7.86 -12.82 -5.85
C GLU A 80 -9.33 -13.22 -5.68
N ALA A 81 -10.21 -12.25 -5.87
CA ALA A 81 -11.60 -12.55 -6.08
C ALA A 81 -11.72 -13.15 -7.48
N ASN A 82 -11.78 -14.48 -7.56
CA ASN A 82 -12.58 -15.14 -8.58
C ASN A 82 -14.05 -14.73 -8.37
N VAL A 83 -14.39 -13.47 -8.69
CA VAL A 83 -15.76 -12.94 -8.69
C VAL A 83 -15.93 -12.12 -9.96
N GLN A 84 -16.31 -12.86 -10.99
CA GLN A 84 -17.46 -12.59 -11.85
C GLN A 84 -17.60 -11.22 -12.53
N LEU A 85 -17.34 -11.26 -13.84
CA LEU A 85 -18.08 -10.58 -14.90
C LEU A 85 -19.45 -9.94 -14.52
N LYS A 86 -19.60 -8.66 -14.91
CA LYS A 86 -20.82 -7.96 -15.38
C LYS A 86 -21.97 -7.68 -14.40
N GLY A 87 -22.51 -6.46 -14.49
CA GLY A 87 -23.93 -6.21 -14.19
C GLY A 87 -24.31 -4.74 -13.99
N ASP A 88 -24.74 -4.09 -15.07
CA ASP A 88 -25.50 -2.83 -15.07
C ASP A 88 -26.88 -2.97 -14.37
N ASN A 89 -27.45 -1.82 -13.98
CA ASN A 89 -28.86 -1.50 -13.66
C ASN A 89 -29.36 -1.62 -12.20
N ASN A 90 -29.60 -0.46 -11.57
CA ASN A 90 -30.96 0.05 -11.34
C ASN A 90 -30.94 1.58 -11.39
#